data_AF-A0A1J3G6C5-F1
#
_entry.id   AF-A0A1J3G6C5-F1
#
_cell.length_a   1.000
_cell.length_b   1.000
_cell.length_c   1.000
_cell.angle_alpha   90.00
_cell.angle_beta   90.00
_cell.angle_gamma   90.00
#
_symmetry.space_group_name_H-M   'P 1'
#
loop_
_entity.id
_entity.type
_entity.pdbx_description
1 polymer ?
#
loop_
_entity_poly.entity_id
_entity_poly.type
_entity_poly.pdbx_seq_one_letter_code
_entity_poly.pdbx_strand_id
1 'polypeptide(L)'
;TIMRTQSLRDGDVIFSEGKRFAFGFFSVGSSKLRYVGIWYAQVSEQTVVWVANRDLPINDTSGHIKFSSRGNLCVYASANGTEP
;
A
#
# COMPACT_ATOMS: atom_id res chain seq x y z
N THR A 1 -5.86 -10.39 6.00
CA THR A 1 -5.35 -9.94 7.31
C THR A 1 -3.86 -9.72 7.22
N ILE A 2 -3.33 -8.69 7.88
CA ILE A 2 -1.88 -8.46 8.04
C ILE A 2 -1.52 -8.60 9.52
N MET A 3 -0.48 -9.38 9.81
CA MET A 3 0.02 -9.58 11.17
C MET A 3 1.22 -8.67 11.45
N ARG A 4 1.53 -8.42 12.74
CA ARG A 4 2.66 -7.58 13.14
C ARG A 4 4.02 -8.02 12.60
N THR A 5 4.21 -9.32 12.40
CA THR A 5 5.44 -9.91 11.88
C THR A 5 5.53 -9.91 10.37
N GLN A 6 4.47 -9.48 9.68
CA GLN A 6 4.39 -9.47 8.23
C GLN A 6 4.69 -8.09 7.66
N SER A 7 5.17 -8.09 6.43
CA SER A 7 5.29 -6.90 5.59
C SER A 7 4.64 -7.18 4.24
N LEU A 8 3.89 -6.21 3.72
CA LEU A 8 3.46 -6.22 2.32
C LEU A 8 4.44 -5.40 1.51
N ARG A 9 4.91 -5.97 0.42
CA ARG A 9 5.73 -5.30 -0.58
C ARG A 9 4.87 -4.86 -1.75
N ASP A 10 5.48 -4.12 -2.65
CA ASP A 10 4.89 -3.85 -3.94
C ASP A 10 4.49 -5.15 -4.66
N GLY A 11 3.24 -5.20 -5.15
CA GLY A 11 2.65 -6.39 -5.77
C GLY A 11 1.84 -7.28 -4.81
N ASP A 12 2.08 -7.18 -3.50
CA ASP A 12 1.24 -7.87 -2.51
C ASP A 12 -0.11 -7.16 -2.36
N VAL A 13 -1.19 -7.95 -2.32
CA VAL A 13 -2.56 -7.45 -2.18
C VAL A 13 -3.32 -8.24 -1.12
N ILE A 14 -3.99 -7.53 -0.23
CA ILE A 14 -4.95 -8.12 0.72
C ILE A 14 -6.35 -7.83 0.22
N PHE A 15 -7.19 -8.87 0.14
CA PHE A 15 -8.60 -8.74 -0.17
C PHE A 15 -9.44 -8.72 1.10
N SER A 16 -10.51 -7.93 1.07
CA SER A 16 -11.59 -8.06 2.05
C SER A 16 -12.25 -9.44 1.92
N GLU A 17 -12.98 -9.84 2.96
CA GLU A 17 -13.95 -10.92 2.81
C GLU A 17 -14.93 -10.59 1.67
N GLY A 18 -15.29 -11.61 0.87
CA GLY A 18 -16.10 -11.43 -0.34
C GLY A 18 -15.39 -10.73 -1.51
N LYS A 19 -14.10 -10.36 -1.37
CA LYS A 19 -13.28 -9.71 -2.41
C LYS A 19 -13.93 -8.45 -3.00
N ARG A 20 -14.64 -7.67 -2.18
CA ARG A 20 -15.23 -6.39 -2.61
C ARG A 20 -14.17 -5.28 -2.66
N PHE A 21 -13.26 -5.28 -1.67
CA PHE A 21 -12.17 -4.32 -1.57
C PHE A 21 -10.82 -5.03 -1.63
N ALA A 22 -9.82 -4.31 -2.14
CA ALA A 22 -8.41 -4.69 -2.09
C ALA A 22 -7.60 -3.56 -1.45
N PHE A 23 -6.52 -3.94 -0.77
CA PHE A 23 -5.56 -3.06 -0.13
C PHE A 23 -4.14 -3.45 -0.53
N GLY A 24 -3.31 -2.45 -0.86
CA GLY A 24 -1.93 -2.66 -1.28
C GLY A 24 -1.36 -1.46 -2.02
N PHE A 25 -0.23 -1.69 -2.70
CA PHE A 25 0.41 -0.68 -3.54
C PHE A 25 -0.25 -0.58 -4.92
N PHE A 26 -0.36 0.62 -5.47
CA PHE A 26 -0.82 0.87 -6.83
C PHE A 26 -0.15 2.09 -7.47
N SER A 27 -0.37 2.26 -8.77
CA SER A 27 0.04 3.40 -9.59
C SER A 27 -1.18 4.05 -10.25
N VAL A 28 -1.08 5.34 -10.57
CA VAL A 28 -2.10 6.04 -11.34
C VAL A 28 -1.60 6.25 -12.78
N GLY A 29 -2.36 5.78 -13.77
CA GLY A 29 -2.00 5.88 -15.18
C GLY A 29 -0.68 5.16 -15.49
N SER A 30 0.20 5.83 -16.25
CA SER A 30 1.54 5.32 -16.60
C SER A 30 2.64 5.74 -15.61
N SER A 31 2.27 6.32 -14.47
CA SER A 31 3.23 6.81 -13.48
C SER A 31 3.92 5.67 -12.74
N LYS A 32 5.21 5.85 -12.45
CA LYS A 32 5.99 4.95 -11.58
C LYS A 32 5.78 5.22 -10.09
N LEU A 33 5.09 6.32 -9.75
CA LEU A 33 4.79 6.68 -8.37
C LEU A 33 3.88 5.64 -7.73
N ARG A 34 4.27 5.18 -6.54
CA ARG A 34 3.56 4.17 -5.77
C ARG A 34 2.82 4.79 -4.61
N TYR A 35 1.54 4.47 -4.56
CA TYR A 35 0.60 4.83 -3.52
C TYR A 35 0.12 3.58 -2.81
N VAL A 36 -0.21 3.71 -1.53
CA VAL A 36 -0.87 2.69 -0.73
C VAL A 36 -2.31 3.11 -0.55
N GLY A 37 -3.25 2.21 -0.81
CA GLY A 37 -4.67 2.56 -0.72
C GLY A 37 -5.60 1.38 -0.74
N ILE A 38 -6.89 1.71 -0.74
CA ILE A 38 -7.99 0.76 -0.86
C ILE A 38 -8.74 1.05 -2.17
N TRP A 39 -9.07 0.01 -2.92
CA TRP A 39 -9.86 0.12 -4.15
C TRP A 39 -10.90 -1.00 -4.26
N TYR A 40 -11.87 -0.85 -5.16
CA TYR A 40 -12.81 -1.91 -5.50
C TYR A 40 -12.12 -3.01 -6.31
N ALA A 41 -12.09 -4.23 -5.78
CA ALA A 41 -11.34 -5.33 -6.38
C ALA A 41 -12.02 -5.96 -7.61
N GLN A 42 -13.33 -5.76 -7.78
CA GLN A 42 -14.13 -6.36 -8.85
C GLN A 42 -14.52 -5.36 -9.95
N VAL A 43 -14.01 -4.13 -9.89
CA VAL A 43 -14.22 -3.11 -10.92
C VAL A 43 -12.95 -3.05 -11.76
N SER A 44 -13.08 -3.23 -13.08
CA SER A 44 -11.95 -3.25 -14.02
C SER A 44 -11.23 -1.92 -14.09
N GLU A 45 -11.98 -0.82 -14.04
CA GLU A 45 -11.42 0.51 -13.84
C GLU A 45 -11.03 0.71 -12.38
N GLN A 46 -9.77 1.04 -12.14
CA GLN A 46 -9.24 1.16 -10.79
C GLN A 46 -9.88 2.33 -10.04
N THR A 47 -10.92 2.01 -9.27
CA THR A 47 -11.67 2.98 -8.47
C THR A 47 -11.13 2.98 -7.04
N VAL A 48 -10.26 3.94 -6.75
CA VAL A 48 -9.59 4.10 -5.45
C VAL A 48 -10.49 4.88 -4.49
N VAL A 49 -10.77 4.31 -3.31
CA VAL A 49 -11.65 4.91 -2.30
C VAL A 49 -10.88 5.58 -1.15
N TRP A 50 -9.62 5.19 -0.94
CA TRP A 50 -8.76 5.77 0.09
C TRP A 50 -7.28 5.63 -0.28
N VAL A 51 -6.46 6.61 0.11
CA VAL A 51 -5.01 6.66 -0.15
C VAL A 51 -4.27 7.11 1.11
N ALA A 52 -3.31 6.31 1.57
CA ALA A 52 -2.53 6.56 2.79
C ALA A 52 -1.50 7.67 2.60
N ASN A 53 -0.66 7.55 1.58
CA ASN A 53 0.46 8.44 1.30
C ASN A 53 0.17 9.34 0.09
N ARG A 54 -1.01 9.98 0.11
CA ARG A 54 -1.50 10.82 -1.01
C ARG A 54 -0.53 11.94 -1.37
N ASP A 55 0.04 12.59 -0.37
CA ASP A 55 0.88 13.78 -0.56
C ASP A 55 2.37 13.42 -0.74
N LEU A 56 2.76 12.20 -0.34
CA LEU A 56 4.15 11.72 -0.37
C LEU A 56 4.22 10.31 -0.98
N PRO A 57 4.03 10.19 -2.31
CA PRO A 57 4.19 8.92 -3.01
C PRO A 57 5.63 8.41 -2.96
N ILE A 58 5.80 7.10 -3.16
CA ILE A 58 7.12 6.49 -3.29
C ILE A 58 7.51 6.49 -4.77
N ASN A 59 8.76 6.84 -5.09
CA ASN A 59 9.22 7.01 -6.48
C ASN A 59 9.56 5.70 -7.20
N ASP A 60 9.49 4.56 -6.51
CA ASP A 60 9.85 3.23 -7.01
C ASP A 60 9.02 2.13 -6.32
N THR A 61 9.34 0.87 -6.60
CA THR A 61 8.68 -0.32 -6.02
C THR A 61 9.38 -0.85 -4.76
N SER A 62 10.23 -0.04 -4.12
CA SER A 62 10.93 -0.44 -2.89
C SER A 62 10.07 -0.36 -1.63
N GLY A 63 8.85 0.18 -1.79
CA GLY A 63 7.90 0.42 -0.72
C GLY A 63 7.52 -0.84 0.06
N HIS A 64 7.35 -0.68 1.37
CA HIS A 64 6.83 -1.75 2.22
C HIS A 64 5.87 -1.21 3.28
N ILE A 65 4.77 -1.92 3.48
CA ILE A 65 3.77 -1.68 4.52
C ILE A 65 4.01 -2.70 5.63
N LYS A 66 4.37 -2.25 6.82
CA LYS A 66 4.58 -3.13 7.98
C LYS A 66 4.28 -2.40 9.28
N PHE A 67 4.09 -3.16 10.34
CA PHE A 67 4.00 -2.58 11.67
C PHE A 67 5.37 -2.08 12.14
N SER A 68 5.39 -0.88 12.73
CA SER A 68 6.54 -0.41 13.50
C SER A 68 6.67 -1.19 14.81
N SER A 69 7.81 -1.02 15.47
CA SER A 69 8.05 -1.57 16.82
C SER A 69 6.98 -1.15 17.84
N ARG A 70 6.36 0.02 17.62
CA ARG A 70 5.32 0.61 18.46
C ARG A 70 3.90 0.17 18.08
N GLY A 71 3.76 -0.67 17.05
CA GLY A 71 2.47 -1.19 16.62
C GLY A 71 1.67 -0.27 15.69
N ASN A 72 2.28 0.78 15.14
CA ASN A 72 1.66 1.59 14.09
C ASN A 72 1.85 0.92 12.73
N LEU A 73 0.85 0.96 11.87
CA LEU A 73 1.00 0.51 10.49
C LEU A 73 1.61 1.63 9.65
N CYS A 74 2.84 1.44 9.16
CA CYS A 74 3.60 2.48 8.48
C CYS A 74 3.92 2.08 7.03
N VAL A 75 4.05 3.09 6.17
CA VAL A 75 4.53 2.96 4.79
C VAL A 75 5.98 3.45 4.77
N TYR A 76 6.91 2.61 4.34
CA TYR A 76 8.33 2.91 4.27
C TYR A 76 8.81 2.89 2.82
N ALA A 77 9.73 3.79 2.47
CA ALA A 77 10.51 3.74 1.23
C ALA A 77 11.95 3.29 1.56
N SER A 78 12.63 2.65 0.61
CA SER A 78 14.01 2.17 0.83
C SER A 78 15.06 3.29 0.88
N ALA A 79 14.69 4.56 0.64
CA ALA A 79 15.60 5.69 0.76
C ALA A 79 15.83 5.99 2.26
N ASN A 80 16.80 5.30 2.87
CA ASN A 80 17.28 5.50 4.23
C ASN A 80 16.17 5.45 5.29
N GLY A 81 15.73 4.22 5.61
CA GLY A 81 14.71 3.93 6.60
C GLY A 81 15.06 4.42 8.01
N THR A 82 14.68 5.65 8.29
CA THR A 82 14.33 6.10 9.65
C THR A 82 12.80 5.98 9.76
N GLU A 83 12.31 5.61 10.95
CA GLU A 83 10.87 5.59 11.19
C GLU A 83 10.28 6.99 10.90
N PRO A 84 9.12 7.10 10.20
CA PRO A 84 8.42 8.37 10.05
C PRO A 84 7.95 8.93 11.40
#